data_AF-A0A225C4U6-F1
#
_entry.id   AF-A0A225C4U6-F1
#
_cell.length_a   1.000
_cell.length_b   1.000
_cell.length_c   1.000
_cell.angle_alpha   90.00
_cell.angle_beta   90.00
_cell.angle_gamma   90.00
#
_symmetry.space_group_name_H-M   'P 1'
#
loop_
_entity.id
_entity.type
_entity.pdbx_description
1 polymer ?
#
loop_
_entity_poly.entity_id
_entity_poly.type
_entity_poly.pdbx_seq_one_letter_code
_entity_poly.pdbx_strand_id
1 'polypeptide(L)'
;MRETEAIARARAMWDAGRRREATASLVDRVRGHPREADARLTLAGWYRELGAPDQAGRWGIATPGWTTEQERDRLARMIATSGHRDEGVAAFLDLPGSELPDHVAELLPLVASHRERYARIGTPIGEAGPAPDLRRESAIVLGVAAAVVFALGMLLAGILSLFGVDTVGVARWTGVVALVLLKFAVLTVGVRPRRGPWWITAIALVVAVSLVVAYWGLARIA
;
A
#
# COMPACT_ATOMS: atom_id res chain seq x y z
N MET A 1 25.06 -11.34 5.02
CA MET A 1 25.71 -10.03 4.81
C MET A 1 25.71 -9.29 6.14
N ARG A 2 26.86 -8.73 6.53
CA ARG A 2 27.00 -7.91 7.74
C ARG A 2 26.43 -6.50 7.53
N GLU A 3 26.06 -5.82 8.62
CA GLU A 3 25.53 -4.44 8.59
C GLU A 3 26.47 -3.49 7.83
N THR A 4 27.77 -3.52 8.15
CA THR A 4 28.80 -2.68 7.50
C THR A 4 28.88 -2.90 5.99
N GLU A 5 28.73 -4.15 5.52
CA GLU A 5 28.71 -4.46 4.09
C GLU A 5 27.46 -3.91 3.41
N ALA A 6 26.31 -3.93 4.10
CA ALA A 6 25.05 -3.38 3.60
C ALA A 6 25.15 -1.86 3.44
N ILE A 7 25.68 -1.19 4.47
CA ILE A 7 25.91 0.25 4.48
C ILE A 7 26.90 0.63 3.37
N ALA A 8 28.03 -0.08 3.25
CA ALA A 8 29.02 0.20 2.22
C ALA A 8 28.45 0.11 0.80
N ARG A 9 27.65 -0.94 0.52
CA ARG A 9 26.99 -1.08 -0.79
C ARG A 9 25.98 0.02 -1.06
N ALA A 10 25.19 0.39 -0.06
CA ALA A 10 24.22 1.46 -0.22
C ALA A 10 24.90 2.83 -0.37
N ARG A 11 26.00 3.08 0.34
CA ARG A 11 26.82 4.28 0.16
C ARG A 11 27.44 4.34 -1.23
N ALA A 12 27.95 3.24 -1.77
CA ALA A 12 28.40 3.20 -3.16
C ALA A 12 27.29 3.56 -4.16
N MET A 13 26.04 3.12 -3.93
CA MET A 13 24.89 3.53 -4.73
C MET A 13 24.56 5.03 -4.56
N TRP A 14 24.66 5.55 -3.34
CA TRP A 14 24.44 6.95 -3.02
C TRP A 14 25.44 7.86 -3.75
N ASP A 15 26.73 7.52 -3.66
CA ASP A 15 27.84 8.26 -4.26
C ASP A 15 27.78 8.21 -5.79
N ALA A 16 27.27 7.11 -6.36
CA ALA A 16 26.99 6.97 -7.79
C ALA A 16 25.72 7.73 -8.26
N GLY A 17 25.08 8.52 -7.39
CA GLY A 17 23.87 9.28 -7.70
C GLY A 17 22.57 8.47 -7.69
N ARG A 18 22.62 7.16 -7.43
CA ARG A 18 21.45 6.26 -7.33
C ARG A 18 20.78 6.37 -5.95
N ARG A 19 20.47 7.60 -5.52
CA ARG A 19 19.99 7.92 -4.16
C ARG A 19 18.71 7.15 -3.78
N ARG A 20 17.74 7.06 -4.68
CA ARG A 20 16.48 6.33 -4.43
C ARG A 20 16.74 4.85 -4.13
N GLU A 21 17.61 4.22 -4.90
CA GLU A 21 17.95 2.80 -4.73
C GLU A 21 18.77 2.57 -3.47
N ALA A 22 19.72 3.47 -3.17
CA ALA A 22 20.48 3.45 -1.94
C ALA A 22 19.57 3.51 -0.69
N THR A 23 18.67 4.50 -0.64
CA THR A 23 17.71 4.66 0.45
C THR A 23 16.79 3.45 0.56
N ALA A 24 16.21 2.98 -0.56
CA ALA A 24 15.33 1.82 -0.56
C ALA A 24 16.04 0.55 -0.06
N SER A 25 17.28 0.32 -0.49
CA SER A 25 18.09 -0.81 -0.04
C SER A 25 18.34 -0.77 1.47
N LEU A 26 18.58 0.41 2.04
CA LEU A 26 18.83 0.53 3.49
C LEU A 26 17.53 0.44 4.31
N VAL A 27 16.41 0.97 3.79
CA VAL A 27 15.09 0.81 4.42
C VAL A 27 14.72 -0.68 4.52
N ASP A 28 14.89 -1.43 3.43
CA ASP A 28 14.63 -2.88 3.44
C ASP A 28 15.57 -3.61 4.42
N ARG A 29 16.83 -3.16 4.56
CA ARG A 29 17.77 -3.69 5.55
C ARG A 29 17.29 -3.48 6.98
N VAL A 30 16.95 -2.23 7.34
CA VAL A 30 16.48 -1.88 8.69
C VAL A 30 15.18 -2.60 9.03
N ARG A 31 14.25 -2.73 8.08
CA ARG A 31 13.01 -3.51 8.31
C ARG A 31 13.28 -4.99 8.62
N GLY A 32 14.28 -5.58 7.97
CA GLY A 32 14.70 -6.95 8.27
C GLY A 32 15.54 -7.08 9.54
N HIS A 33 16.18 -5.98 9.99
CA HIS A 33 17.14 -5.95 11.08
C HIS A 33 16.96 -4.66 11.91
N PRO A 34 15.84 -4.49 12.64
CA PRO A 34 15.46 -3.21 13.24
C PRO A 34 16.39 -2.72 14.36
N ARG A 35 17.27 -3.60 14.86
CA ARG A 35 18.29 -3.32 15.90
C ARG A 35 19.60 -2.76 15.33
N GLU A 36 19.77 -2.71 14.01
CA GLU A 36 20.98 -2.22 13.35
C GLU A 36 21.04 -0.69 13.39
N ALA A 37 21.70 -0.16 14.44
CA ALA A 37 21.74 1.26 14.73
C ALA A 37 22.50 2.06 13.66
N ASP A 38 23.62 1.55 13.14
CA ASP A 38 24.42 2.27 12.16
C ASP A 38 23.67 2.41 10.83
N ALA A 39 22.92 1.39 10.44
CA ALA A 39 22.04 1.47 9.28
C ALA A 39 20.95 2.55 9.48
N ARG A 40 20.29 2.56 10.63
CA ARG A 40 19.27 3.58 10.95
C ARG A 40 19.84 5.00 10.93
N LEU A 41 21.00 5.21 11.54
CA LEU A 41 21.66 6.50 11.58
C LEU A 41 22.16 6.94 10.19
N THR A 42 22.61 6.00 9.36
CA THR A 42 22.97 6.27 7.95
C THR A 42 21.74 6.75 7.16
N LEU A 43 20.60 6.07 7.29
CA LEU A 43 19.34 6.53 6.68
C LEU A 43 18.94 7.91 7.16
N ALA A 44 19.00 8.13 8.47
CA ALA A 44 18.63 9.40 9.07
C ALA A 44 19.50 10.55 8.55
N GLY A 45 20.82 10.33 8.43
CA GLY A 45 21.76 11.28 7.82
C GLY A 45 21.42 11.59 6.36
N TRP A 46 21.11 10.58 5.56
CA TRP A 46 20.71 10.79 4.16
C TRP A 46 19.41 11.57 4.03
N TYR A 47 18.41 11.30 4.86
CA TYR A 47 17.17 12.09 4.85
C TYR A 47 17.39 13.53 5.29
N ARG A 48 18.33 13.77 6.22
CA ARG A 48 18.76 15.12 6.59
C ARG A 48 19.41 15.83 5.40
N GLU A 49 20.32 15.17 4.68
CA GLU A 49 20.92 15.71 3.44
C GLU A 49 19.88 16.03 2.36
N LEU A 50 18.77 15.28 2.31
CA LEU A 50 17.67 15.50 1.38
C LEU A 50 16.65 16.56 1.84
N GLY A 51 16.85 17.18 3.01
CA GLY A 51 15.92 18.17 3.55
C GLY A 51 14.59 17.58 4.01
N ALA A 52 14.58 16.31 4.45
CA ALA A 52 13.41 15.59 4.94
C ALA A 52 13.51 15.34 6.47
N PRO A 53 13.30 16.38 7.31
CA PRO A 53 13.52 16.30 8.76
C PRO A 53 12.57 15.33 9.49
N ASP A 54 11.37 15.09 8.96
CA ASP A 54 10.42 14.09 9.47
C ASP A 54 10.97 12.67 9.32
N GLN A 55 11.57 12.36 8.18
CA GLN A 55 12.19 11.05 7.91
C GLN A 55 13.52 10.92 8.66
N ALA A 56 14.33 11.98 8.71
CA ALA A 56 15.54 12.01 9.53
C ALA A 56 15.20 11.72 11.00
N GLY A 57 14.15 12.36 11.52
CA GLY A 57 13.58 12.06 12.82
C GLY A 57 13.17 10.60 12.95
N ARG A 58 12.35 10.07 12.03
CA ARG A 58 11.85 8.68 12.08
C ARG A 58 12.97 7.65 12.24
N TRP A 59 14.03 7.76 11.44
CA TRP A 59 15.11 6.77 11.46
C TRP A 59 16.08 7.01 12.61
N GLY A 60 16.32 8.27 12.98
CA GLY A 60 17.26 8.67 14.03
C GLY A 60 16.73 8.54 15.46
N ILE A 61 15.41 8.64 15.69
CA ILE A 61 14.81 8.76 17.03
C ILE A 61 15.10 7.57 17.94
N ALA A 62 15.44 6.42 17.38
CA ALA A 62 15.83 5.23 18.13
C ALA A 62 17.18 5.36 18.87
N THR A 63 17.99 6.36 18.51
CA THR A 63 19.28 6.66 19.14
C THR A 63 19.13 7.88 20.04
N PRO A 64 19.30 7.74 21.38
CA PRO A 64 19.17 8.84 22.31
C PRO A 64 20.06 10.03 21.94
N GLY A 65 19.47 11.23 21.90
CA GLY A 65 20.19 12.49 21.64
C GLY A 65 20.63 12.73 20.19
N TRP A 66 20.34 11.83 19.25
CA TRP A 66 20.79 12.01 17.85
C TRP A 66 19.92 12.98 17.04
N THR A 67 18.60 12.98 17.30
CA THR A 67 17.65 13.85 16.58
C THR A 67 17.61 15.25 17.18
N THR A 68 17.52 16.25 16.31
CA THR A 68 17.29 17.66 16.71
C THR A 68 15.85 17.90 17.16
N GLU A 69 15.60 19.00 17.86
CA GLU A 69 14.23 19.42 18.23
C GLU A 69 13.33 19.60 16.99
N GLN A 70 13.88 20.16 15.91
CA GLN A 70 13.14 20.34 14.66
C GLN A 70 12.73 18.99 14.05
N GLU A 71 13.64 18.00 14.02
CA GLU A 71 13.34 16.66 13.51
C GLU A 71 12.32 15.94 14.39
N ARG A 72 12.39 16.10 15.72
CA ARG A 72 11.37 15.59 16.66
C ARG A 72 10.01 16.22 16.40
N ASP A 73 9.92 17.55 16.25
CA ASP A 73 8.65 18.23 15.94
C ASP A 73 8.07 17.76 14.60
N ARG A 74 8.89 17.65 13.56
CA ARG A 74 8.44 17.21 12.23
C ARG A 74 8.00 15.74 12.23
N LEU A 75 8.72 14.88 12.94
CA LEU A 75 8.31 13.50 13.19
C LEU A 75 6.98 13.44 13.94
N ALA A 76 6.81 14.23 15.01
CA ALA A 76 5.58 14.24 15.81
C ALA A 76 4.35 14.64 14.97
N ARG A 77 4.49 15.64 14.09
CA ARG A 77 3.45 16.02 13.12
C ARG A 77 3.11 14.87 12.17
N MET A 78 4.14 14.19 11.64
CA MET A 78 3.97 13.05 10.75
C MET A 78 3.23 11.90 11.45
N ILE A 79 3.55 11.60 12.71
CA ILE A 79 2.84 10.58 13.49
C ILE A 79 1.40 11.01 13.74
N ALA A 80 1.18 12.28 14.13
CA ALA A 80 -0.14 12.83 14.41
C ALA A 80 -1.09 12.74 13.20
N THR A 81 -0.59 12.89 11.97
CA THR A 81 -1.39 12.76 10.74
C THR A 81 -1.46 11.33 10.19
N SER A 82 -0.58 10.43 10.64
CA SER A 82 -0.55 9.02 10.21
C SER A 82 -1.71 8.18 10.74
N GLY A 83 -2.47 8.70 11.71
CA GLY A 83 -3.56 8.01 12.38
C GLY A 83 -3.16 7.03 13.47
N HIS A 84 -1.88 6.65 13.56
CA HIS A 84 -1.45 5.59 14.47
C HIS A 84 -1.77 6.01 15.89
N ARG A 85 -2.44 5.14 16.66
CA ARG A 85 -2.57 5.29 18.12
C ARG A 85 -1.21 5.11 18.77
N ASP A 86 -1.09 5.50 20.04
CA ASP A 86 0.20 5.49 20.77
C ASP A 86 0.83 4.08 20.79
N GLU A 87 -0.01 3.04 20.91
CA GLU A 87 0.36 1.62 20.80
C GLU A 87 0.97 1.24 19.43
N GLY A 88 0.61 1.95 18.36
CA GLY A 88 1.08 1.72 17.00
C GLY A 88 2.36 2.49 16.63
N VAL A 89 2.84 3.38 17.51
CA VAL A 89 3.98 4.26 17.20
C VAL A 89 5.28 3.46 17.07
N ALA A 90 5.49 2.44 17.90
CA ALA A 90 6.68 1.58 17.79
C ALA A 90 6.77 0.89 16.42
N ALA A 91 5.64 0.39 15.92
CA ALA A 91 5.53 -0.21 14.59
C ALA A 91 5.72 0.83 13.49
N PHE A 92 5.13 2.02 13.63
CA PHE A 92 5.32 3.12 12.68
C PHE A 92 6.80 3.52 12.54
N LEU A 93 7.55 3.50 13.65
CA LEU A 93 8.97 3.82 13.71
C LEU A 93 9.88 2.64 13.34
N ASP A 94 9.34 1.48 12.96
CA ASP A 94 10.09 0.25 12.68
C ASP A 94 11.03 -0.14 13.87
N LEU A 95 10.60 0.06 15.13
CA LEU A 95 11.41 -0.26 16.31
C LEU A 95 11.39 -1.77 16.65
N PRO A 96 12.46 -2.29 17.28
CA PRO A 96 12.52 -3.69 17.70
C PRO A 96 11.67 -3.93 18.97
N GLY A 97 10.40 -4.26 18.80
CA GLY A 97 9.47 -4.57 19.89
C GLY A 97 8.20 -3.72 19.86
N SER A 98 7.23 -4.06 20.70
CA SER A 98 5.98 -3.29 20.86
C SER A 98 6.13 -2.11 21.82
N GLU A 99 7.11 -2.17 22.72
CA GLU A 99 7.34 -1.12 23.73
C GLU A 99 8.23 -0.02 23.18
N LEU A 100 7.86 1.23 23.48
CA LEU A 100 8.63 2.42 23.12
C LEU A 100 9.74 2.64 24.15
N PRO A 101 11.01 2.81 23.73
CA PRO A 101 12.06 3.28 24.63
C PRO A 101 11.70 4.64 25.24
N ASP A 102 12.10 4.91 26.49
CA ASP A 102 11.71 6.10 27.25
C ASP A 102 11.91 7.43 26.48
N HIS A 103 13.07 7.62 25.88
CA HIS A 103 13.39 8.81 25.08
C HIS A 103 12.50 8.98 23.83
N VAL A 104 11.95 7.87 23.29
CA VAL A 104 10.97 7.91 22.20
C VAL A 104 9.57 8.16 22.76
N ALA A 105 9.25 7.61 23.93
CA ALA A 105 7.97 7.85 24.61
C ALA A 105 7.78 9.34 24.98
N GLU A 106 8.85 10.07 25.25
CA GLU A 106 8.83 11.54 25.40
C GLU A 106 8.28 12.29 24.16
N LEU A 107 8.21 11.65 22.99
CA LEU A 107 7.59 12.23 21.80
C LEU A 107 6.06 12.25 21.87
N LEU A 108 5.45 11.35 22.65
CA LEU A 108 3.99 11.15 22.69
C LEU A 108 3.21 12.41 23.10
N PRO A 109 3.61 13.19 24.12
CA PRO A 109 2.95 14.45 24.45
C PRO A 109 2.95 15.46 23.28
N LEU A 110 4.04 15.50 22.49
CA LEU A 110 4.15 16.37 21.32
C LEU A 110 3.23 15.90 20.19
N VAL A 111 3.12 14.59 19.97
CA VAL A 111 2.18 13.99 19.03
C VAL A 111 0.74 14.32 19.42
N ALA A 112 0.39 14.18 20.70
CA ALA A 112 -0.95 14.51 21.22
C ALA A 112 -1.32 15.97 20.99
N SER A 113 -0.40 16.91 21.30
CA SER A 113 -0.58 18.33 21.03
C SER A 113 -0.87 18.64 19.56
N HIS A 114 -0.14 17.99 18.63
CA HIS A 114 -0.40 18.12 17.19
C HIS A 114 -1.75 17.52 16.78
N ARG A 115 -2.13 16.35 17.31
CA ARG A 115 -3.45 15.75 17.04
C ARG A 115 -4.60 16.66 17.48
N GLU A 116 -4.51 17.24 18.67
CA GLU A 116 -5.49 18.22 19.16
C GLU A 116 -5.57 19.45 18.26
N ARG A 117 -4.42 19.97 17.84
CA ARG A 117 -4.36 21.09 16.91
C ARG A 117 -5.02 20.76 15.57
N TYR A 118 -4.77 19.58 15.02
CA TYR A 118 -5.36 19.13 13.75
C TYR A 118 -6.87 18.88 13.87
N ALA A 119 -7.33 18.34 15.00
CA ALA A 119 -8.75 18.18 15.28
C ALA A 119 -9.48 19.54 15.31
N ARG A 120 -8.89 20.58 15.92
CA ARG A 120 -9.48 21.94 15.92
C ARG A 120 -9.61 22.56 14.54
N ILE A 121 -8.69 22.25 13.62
CA ILE A 121 -8.65 22.83 12.27
C ILE A 121 -9.44 21.96 11.27
N GLY A 122 -10.00 20.82 11.71
CA GLY A 122 -10.72 19.89 10.83
C GLY A 122 -9.81 19.25 9.78
N THR A 123 -8.51 19.11 10.07
CA THR A 123 -7.61 18.40 9.14
C THR A 123 -7.99 16.92 9.14
N PRO A 124 -8.23 16.29 7.98
CA PRO A 124 -8.51 14.86 7.93
C PRO A 124 -7.29 14.11 8.48
N ILE A 125 -7.42 13.59 9.70
CA ILE A 125 -6.48 12.64 10.26
C ILE A 125 -6.65 11.38 9.42
N GLY A 126 -5.57 10.92 8.76
CA GLY A 126 -5.65 9.63 8.09
C GLY A 126 -6.05 8.61 9.13
N GLU A 127 -7.18 7.93 8.98
CA GLU A 127 -7.53 6.84 9.88
C GLU A 127 -6.37 5.84 9.83
N ALA A 128 -5.69 5.57 10.95
CA ALA A 128 -4.84 4.38 10.99
C ALA A 128 -5.74 3.16 11.08
N GLY A 129 -6.36 2.86 9.95
CA GLY A 129 -6.60 1.47 9.61
C GLY A 129 -5.24 0.80 9.36
N PRO A 130 -5.17 -0.55 9.50
CA PRO A 130 -4.10 -1.29 8.84
C PRO A 130 -3.96 -0.77 7.41
N ALA A 131 -2.72 -0.54 6.94
CA ALA A 131 -2.43 -0.02 5.59
C ALA A 131 -3.46 -0.59 4.61
N PRO A 132 -4.15 0.24 3.80
CA PRO A 132 -5.31 -0.21 3.02
C PRO A 132 -4.92 -1.51 2.35
N ASP A 133 -5.60 -2.58 2.75
CA ASP A 133 -5.32 -3.88 2.18
C ASP A 133 -5.88 -3.82 0.77
N LEU A 134 -5.07 -3.26 -0.14
CA LEU A 134 -5.40 -3.06 -1.55
C LEU A 134 -5.85 -4.39 -2.17
N ARG A 135 -5.52 -5.54 -1.56
CA ARG A 135 -6.03 -6.86 -1.94
C ARG A 135 -7.48 -7.05 -1.54
N ARG A 136 -7.85 -6.70 -0.30
CA ARG A 136 -9.23 -6.79 0.18
C ARG A 136 -10.11 -5.81 -0.58
N GLU A 137 -9.66 -4.58 -0.79
CA GLU A 137 -10.39 -3.58 -1.59
C GLU A 137 -10.53 -4.02 -3.05
N SER A 138 -9.45 -4.49 -3.70
CA SER A 138 -9.56 -5.00 -5.07
C SER A 138 -10.43 -6.25 -5.17
N ALA A 139 -10.37 -7.17 -4.20
CA ALA A 139 -11.23 -8.35 -4.17
C ALA A 139 -12.71 -7.98 -4.02
N ILE A 140 -13.03 -6.98 -3.18
CA ILE A 140 -14.40 -6.45 -3.05
C ILE A 140 -14.86 -5.83 -4.36
N VAL A 141 -14.05 -4.97 -4.99
CA VAL A 141 -14.40 -4.32 -6.26
C VAL A 141 -14.59 -5.36 -7.39
N LEU A 142 -13.69 -6.35 -7.51
CA LEU A 142 -13.82 -7.44 -8.47
C LEU A 142 -15.05 -8.31 -8.21
N GLY A 143 -15.36 -8.60 -6.95
CA GLY A 143 -16.55 -9.35 -6.57
C GLY A 143 -17.85 -8.62 -6.90
N VAL A 144 -17.91 -7.31 -6.61
CA VAL A 144 -19.05 -6.46 -6.98
C VAL A 144 -19.19 -6.37 -8.49
N ALA A 145 -18.09 -6.17 -9.23
CA ALA A 145 -18.12 -6.13 -10.68
C ALA A 145 -18.63 -7.46 -11.29
N ALA A 146 -18.20 -8.61 -10.76
CA ALA A 146 -18.68 -9.92 -11.19
C ALA A 146 -20.19 -10.08 -10.97
N ALA A 147 -20.69 -9.66 -9.80
CA ALA A 147 -22.11 -9.72 -9.48
C ALA A 147 -22.95 -8.82 -10.40
N VAL A 148 -22.47 -7.60 -10.68
CA VAL A 148 -23.13 -6.66 -11.60
C VAL A 148 -23.18 -7.20 -13.03
N VAL A 149 -22.06 -7.72 -13.55
CA VAL A 149 -22.01 -8.32 -14.90
C VAL A 149 -22.98 -9.50 -15.00
N PHE A 150 -23.02 -10.37 -13.98
CA PHE A 150 -23.94 -11.50 -13.94
C PHE A 150 -25.41 -11.04 -13.93
N ALA A 151 -25.75 -10.08 -13.07
CA ALA A 151 -27.10 -9.54 -12.97
C ALA A 151 -27.56 -8.88 -14.28
N LEU A 152 -26.70 -8.08 -14.92
CA LEU A 152 -27.01 -7.42 -16.18
C LEU A 152 -27.19 -8.41 -17.33
N GLY A 153 -26.35 -9.44 -17.44
CA GLY A 153 -26.53 -10.44 -18.50
C GLY A 153 -27.72 -11.37 -18.25
N MET A 154 -28.07 -11.66 -16.99
CA MET A 154 -29.34 -12.33 -16.65
C MET A 154 -30.56 -11.48 -17.04
N LEU A 155 -30.53 -10.18 -16.75
CA LEU A 155 -31.58 -9.25 -17.13
C LEU A 155 -31.72 -9.16 -18.66
N LEU A 156 -30.60 -9.03 -19.38
CA LEU A 156 -30.59 -8.98 -20.84
C LEU A 156 -31.12 -10.28 -21.46
N ALA A 157 -30.71 -11.44 -20.93
CA ALA A 157 -31.24 -12.73 -21.37
C ALA A 157 -32.76 -12.81 -21.11
N GLY A 158 -33.23 -12.37 -19.95
CA GLY A 158 -34.67 -12.29 -19.65
C GLY A 158 -35.42 -11.43 -20.67
N ILE A 159 -34.91 -10.23 -20.98
CA ILE A 159 -35.51 -9.33 -21.98
C ILE A 159 -35.55 -9.98 -23.35
N LEU A 160 -34.44 -10.56 -23.83
CA LEU A 160 -34.37 -11.21 -25.15
C LEU A 160 -35.31 -12.42 -25.25
N SER A 161 -35.52 -13.15 -24.14
CA SER A 161 -36.46 -14.26 -24.10
C SER A 161 -37.90 -13.82 -24.32
N LEU A 162 -38.28 -12.61 -23.89
CA LEU A 162 -39.62 -12.06 -24.14
C LEU A 162 -39.87 -11.81 -25.64
N PHE A 163 -38.80 -11.64 -26.43
CA PHE A 163 -38.86 -11.46 -27.87
C PHE A 163 -38.67 -12.76 -28.66
N GLY A 164 -38.63 -13.92 -27.98
CA GLY A 164 -38.47 -15.22 -28.63
C GLY A 164 -37.07 -15.49 -29.21
N VAL A 165 -36.07 -14.69 -28.82
CA VAL A 165 -34.66 -14.89 -29.21
C VAL A 165 -34.06 -16.04 -28.39
N ASP A 166 -33.22 -16.89 -29.00
CA ASP A 166 -32.49 -17.92 -28.26
C ASP A 166 -31.44 -17.28 -27.34
N THR A 167 -31.63 -17.46 -26.03
CA THR A 167 -30.84 -16.82 -24.97
C THR A 167 -29.75 -17.72 -24.40
N VAL A 168 -29.68 -18.99 -24.83
CA VAL A 168 -28.74 -19.98 -24.28
C VAL A 168 -27.29 -19.54 -24.49
N GLY A 169 -26.99 -18.90 -25.62
CA GLY A 169 -25.67 -18.34 -25.91
C GLY A 169 -25.30 -17.20 -24.96
N VAL A 170 -26.22 -16.25 -24.75
CA VAL A 170 -26.01 -15.06 -23.89
C VAL A 170 -25.84 -15.47 -22.42
N ALA A 171 -26.70 -16.37 -21.92
CA ALA A 171 -26.61 -16.88 -20.55
C ALA A 171 -25.29 -17.63 -20.29
N ARG A 172 -24.83 -18.47 -21.23
CA ARG A 172 -23.56 -19.18 -21.12
C ARG A 172 -22.37 -18.23 -21.05
N TRP A 173 -22.29 -17.25 -21.94
CA TRP A 173 -21.14 -16.33 -21.97
C TRP A 173 -21.11 -15.39 -20.77
N THR A 174 -22.27 -14.93 -20.29
CA THR A 174 -22.35 -14.11 -19.08
C THR A 174 -21.87 -14.88 -17.85
N GLY A 175 -22.28 -16.15 -17.73
CA GLY A 175 -21.81 -17.04 -16.66
C GLY A 175 -20.31 -17.27 -16.70
N VAL A 176 -19.73 -17.49 -17.89
CA VAL A 176 -18.27 -17.67 -18.05
C VAL A 176 -17.50 -16.43 -17.62
N VAL A 177 -17.92 -15.22 -18.05
CA VAL A 177 -17.26 -13.97 -17.68
C VAL A 177 -17.34 -13.72 -16.17
N ALA A 178 -18.50 -13.95 -15.55
CA ALA A 178 -18.68 -13.82 -14.11
C ALA A 178 -17.77 -14.77 -13.31
N LEU A 179 -17.64 -16.02 -13.75
CA LEU A 179 -16.75 -17.01 -13.13
C LEU A 179 -15.27 -16.65 -13.27
N VAL A 180 -14.86 -16.09 -14.42
CA VAL A 180 -13.49 -15.61 -14.63
C VAL A 180 -13.17 -14.46 -13.67
N LEU A 181 -14.05 -13.46 -13.56
CA LEU A 181 -13.88 -12.34 -12.64
C LEU A 181 -13.82 -12.81 -11.18
N LEU A 182 -14.68 -13.76 -10.79
CA LEU A 182 -14.69 -14.35 -9.45
C LEU A 182 -13.38 -15.10 -9.15
N LYS A 183 -12.86 -15.88 -10.11
CA LYS A 183 -11.56 -16.57 -9.97
C LYS A 183 -10.43 -15.56 -9.76
N PHE A 184 -10.43 -14.44 -10.48
CA PHE A 184 -9.45 -13.37 -10.28
C PHE A 184 -9.56 -12.72 -8.90
N ALA A 185 -10.78 -12.50 -8.39
CA ALA A 185 -11.00 -12.00 -7.03
C ALA A 185 -10.43 -12.94 -5.95
N VAL A 186 -10.51 -14.26 -6.18
CA VAL A 186 -9.90 -15.26 -5.27
C VAL A 186 -8.37 -15.25 -5.39
N LEU A 187 -7.83 -15.10 -6.60
CA LEU A 187 -6.39 -15.06 -6.84
C LEU A 187 -5.72 -13.81 -6.26
N THR A 188 -6.37 -12.64 -6.26
CA THR A 188 -5.81 -11.43 -5.63
C THR A 188 -5.67 -11.58 -4.11
N VAL A 189 -6.53 -12.38 -3.47
CA VAL A 189 -6.44 -12.74 -2.05
C VAL A 189 -5.34 -13.80 -1.80
N GLY A 190 -5.20 -14.79 -2.69
CA GLY A 190 -4.30 -15.93 -2.48
C GLY A 190 -2.83 -15.73 -2.87
N VAL A 191 -2.51 -14.89 -3.87
CA VAL A 191 -1.15 -14.83 -4.42
C VAL A 191 -0.38 -13.64 -3.82
N ARG A 192 0.80 -13.88 -3.21
CA ARG A 192 1.74 -12.80 -2.84
C ARG A 192 2.26 -12.12 -4.12
N PRO A 193 1.97 -10.83 -4.39
CA PRO A 193 2.38 -10.20 -5.62
C PRO A 193 3.89 -9.98 -5.59
N ARG A 194 4.59 -10.44 -6.63
CA ARG A 194 5.90 -9.93 -6.99
C ARG A 194 5.71 -8.48 -7.48
N ARG A 195 6.28 -7.52 -6.73
CA ARG A 195 6.28 -6.07 -7.01
C ARG A 195 6.54 -5.79 -8.49
N GLY A 196 5.51 -5.37 -9.23
CA GLY A 196 5.63 -4.85 -10.59
C GLY A 196 4.25 -4.50 -11.18
N PRO A 197 4.15 -3.54 -12.11
CA PRO A 197 2.87 -3.06 -12.69
C PRO A 197 2.18 -4.06 -13.64
N TRP A 198 2.79 -5.22 -13.87
CA TRP A 198 2.35 -6.22 -14.86
C TRP A 198 1.01 -6.90 -14.53
N TRP A 199 0.54 -6.86 -13.27
CA TRP A 199 -0.76 -7.41 -12.90
C TRP A 199 -1.92 -6.49 -13.31
N ILE A 200 -1.70 -5.17 -13.33
CA ILE A 200 -2.72 -4.20 -13.80
C ILE A 200 -2.92 -4.37 -15.31
N THR A 201 -1.84 -4.53 -16.07
CA THR A 201 -1.92 -4.79 -17.52
C THR A 201 -2.56 -6.14 -17.81
N ALA A 202 -2.31 -7.18 -17.00
CA ALA A 202 -2.97 -8.47 -17.14
C ALA A 202 -4.50 -8.37 -16.91
N ILE A 203 -4.94 -7.61 -15.91
CA ILE A 203 -6.37 -7.39 -15.65
C ILE A 203 -7.02 -6.60 -16.79
N ALA A 204 -6.40 -5.52 -17.24
CA ALA A 204 -6.91 -4.71 -18.35
C ALA A 204 -7.05 -5.52 -19.66
N LEU A 205 -6.09 -6.41 -19.94
CA LEU A 205 -6.11 -7.30 -21.10
C LEU A 205 -7.29 -8.29 -21.01
N VAL A 206 -7.54 -8.89 -19.85
CA VAL A 206 -8.65 -9.84 -19.66
C VAL A 206 -10.00 -9.16 -19.84
N VAL A 207 -10.16 -7.94 -19.32
CA VAL A 207 -11.39 -7.16 -19.51
C VAL A 207 -11.58 -6.81 -20.99
N ALA A 208 -10.54 -6.34 -21.67
CA ALA A 208 -10.60 -6.01 -23.09
C ALA A 208 -10.96 -7.23 -23.95
N VAL A 209 -10.34 -8.39 -23.70
CA VAL A 209 -10.65 -9.63 -24.42
C VAL A 209 -12.09 -10.08 -24.15
N SER A 210 -12.56 -9.96 -22.91
CA SER A 210 -13.95 -10.33 -22.55
C SER A 210 -14.98 -9.44 -23.27
N LEU A 211 -14.71 -8.14 -23.39
CA LEU A 211 -15.55 -7.21 -24.15
C LEU A 211 -15.56 -7.51 -25.65
N VAL A 212 -14.41 -7.85 -26.24
CA VAL A 212 -14.31 -8.24 -27.65
C VAL A 212 -15.07 -9.53 -27.93
N VAL A 213 -14.97 -10.52 -27.05
CA VAL A 213 -15.71 -11.79 -27.18
C VAL A 213 -17.22 -11.57 -27.03
N ALA A 214 -17.64 -10.74 -26.08
CA ALA A 214 -19.05 -10.37 -25.92
C ALA A 214 -19.59 -9.64 -27.16
N TYR A 215 -18.81 -8.70 -27.72
CA TYR A 215 -19.15 -8.00 -28.96
C TYR A 215 -19.30 -8.96 -30.15
N TRP A 216 -18.35 -9.89 -30.33
CA TRP A 216 -18.42 -10.89 -31.39
C TRP A 216 -19.57 -11.89 -31.22
N GLY A 217 -19.91 -12.25 -29.98
CA GLY A 217 -21.08 -13.06 -29.68
C GLY A 217 -22.38 -12.36 -30.08
N LEU A 218 -22.51 -11.06 -29.77
CA LEU A 218 -23.65 -10.24 -30.18
C LEU A 218 -23.72 -10.06 -31.71
N ALA A 219 -22.58 -9.82 -32.37
CA ALA A 219 -22.50 -9.61 -33.81
C ALA A 219 -22.82 -10.87 -34.65
N ARG A 220 -22.84 -12.06 -34.04
CA ARG A 220 -23.25 -13.31 -34.71
C ARG A 220 -24.73 -13.66 -34.52
N ILE A 221 -25.41 -12.96 -33.61
CA ILE A 221 -26.84 -13.19 -33.30
C ILE A 221 -27.73 -12.15 -34.04
N ALA A 222 -27.18 -10.98 -34.39
CA ALA A 222 -27.80 -9.99 -35.28
C ALA A 222 -27.57 -10.33 -36.75
#